data_AF-A0A0R3RLI7-F1
#
_entry.id   AF-A0A0R3RLI7-F1
#
_cell.length_a   1.000
_cell.length_b   1.000
_cell.length_c   1.000
_cell.angle_alpha   90.00
_cell.angle_beta   90.00
_cell.angle_gamma   90.00
#
_symmetry.space_group_name_H-M   'P 1'
#
loop_
_entity.id
_entity.type
_entity.pdbx_description
1 polymer ?
#
loop_
_entity_poly.entity_id
_entity_poly.type
_entity_poly.pdbx_seq_one_letter_code
_entity_poly.pdbx_strand_id
1 'polypeptide(L)'
;MRLCLNGGTCIDGVNSYRCRCQRGFTGKNCQHQIDLEQFNVTDLLEHELCIKHDCAAKAGNKVCDQVCNYYACHYDSGDCSAGTKPFEKCESSSYCAHVFRDGKCDPVCNNQECLFDGFDCDSIPEQCPRNDYCTTHYGDGQCDRECNVIGCGWDGGDCDSFDVETPLAGNIIVILLISPEEFLRNAQTFLFTLSQKLRGAVHIRLINDKPMIYSWSSEGGIGPLYDIPQEKRDLLISSFQRNKRQSSRLAVINY
;
A
#
# COMPACT_ATOMS: atom_id res chain seq x y z
N MET A 1 -26.69 2.69 26.87
CA MET A 1 -25.29 2.96 26.48
C MET A 1 -25.31 3.47 25.04
N ARG A 2 -24.86 4.70 24.77
CA ARG A 2 -24.80 5.24 23.39
C ARG A 2 -23.55 4.68 22.73
N LEU A 3 -23.70 3.84 21.70
CA LEU A 3 -22.56 3.32 20.95
C LEU A 3 -21.87 4.44 20.16
N CYS A 4 -22.62 5.30 19.47
CA CYS A 4 -22.08 6.48 18.80
C CYS A 4 -22.13 7.71 19.74
N LEU A 5 -20.97 8.33 19.95
CA LEU A 5 -20.76 9.55 20.72
C LEU A 5 -20.93 10.79 19.83
N ASN A 6 -20.89 11.97 20.45
CA ASN A 6 -20.80 13.26 19.76
C ASN A 6 -21.84 13.48 18.64
N GLY A 7 -23.06 12.99 18.85
CA GLY A 7 -24.18 13.14 17.90
C GLY A 7 -24.15 12.19 16.70
N GLY A 8 -23.21 11.23 16.68
CA GLY A 8 -23.13 10.20 15.64
C GLY A 8 -24.42 9.37 15.53
N THR A 9 -24.76 9.00 14.28
CA THR A 9 -25.90 8.12 13.99
C THR A 9 -25.44 6.67 13.94
N CYS A 10 -26.05 5.80 14.74
CA CYS A 10 -25.79 4.36 14.66
C CYS A 10 -26.45 3.79 13.40
N ILE A 11 -25.67 3.08 12.60
CA ILE A 11 -26.16 2.32 11.45
C ILE A 11 -25.94 0.85 11.79
N ASP A 12 -27.03 0.11 11.92
CA ASP A 12 -26.99 -1.32 12.23
C ASP A 12 -26.50 -2.13 11.02
N GLY A 13 -25.66 -3.13 11.30
CA GLY A 13 -25.18 -4.13 10.34
C GLY A 13 -25.47 -5.54 10.85
N VAL A 14 -25.19 -6.56 10.03
CA VAL A 14 -25.35 -7.96 10.46
C VAL A 14 -24.29 -8.26 11.51
N ASN A 15 -24.72 -8.51 12.76
CA ASN A 15 -23.85 -8.72 13.93
C ASN A 15 -22.78 -7.63 14.15
N SER A 16 -23.02 -6.43 13.64
CA SER A 16 -22.07 -5.31 13.70
C SER A 16 -22.84 -3.98 13.71
N TYR A 17 -22.15 -2.90 14.00
CA TYR A 17 -22.66 -1.54 13.82
C TYR A 17 -21.54 -0.69 13.24
N ARG A 18 -21.92 0.40 12.58
CA ARG A 18 -20.99 1.50 12.27
C ARG A 18 -21.62 2.81 12.69
N CYS A 19 -20.79 3.75 13.13
CA CYS A 19 -21.26 5.09 13.40
C CYS A 19 -21.07 5.97 12.18
N ARG A 20 -22.13 6.63 11.73
CA ARG A 20 -21.99 7.79 10.84
C ARG A 20 -21.75 9.00 11.73
N CYS A 21 -20.49 9.42 11.79
CA CYS A 21 -20.10 10.52 12.65
C CYS A 21 -20.63 11.87 12.16
N GLN A 22 -20.95 12.73 13.13
CA GLN A 22 -21.20 14.14 12.85
C GLN A 22 -19.89 14.81 12.44
N ARG A 23 -20.02 15.92 11.72
CA ARG A 23 -18.88 16.73 11.29
C ARG A 23 -18.02 17.08 12.50
N GLY A 24 -16.70 16.85 12.38
CA GLY A 24 -15.72 17.13 13.43
C GLY A 24 -15.44 16.00 14.39
N PHE A 25 -16.05 14.84 14.14
CA PHE A 25 -15.82 13.66 14.94
C PHE A 25 -15.49 12.45 14.09
N THR A 26 -14.66 11.57 14.62
CA THR A 26 -14.15 10.36 13.99
C THR A 26 -13.92 9.24 15.02
N GLY A 27 -13.54 8.07 14.53
CA GLY A 27 -13.38 6.81 15.26
C GLY A 27 -14.66 6.01 15.32
N LYS A 28 -14.52 4.72 15.67
CA LYS A 28 -15.59 3.70 15.67
C LYS A 28 -16.90 4.16 16.32
N ASN A 29 -16.78 4.98 17.36
CA ASN A 29 -17.86 5.52 18.17
C ASN A 29 -17.93 7.04 18.08
N CYS A 30 -17.31 7.69 17.09
CA CYS A 30 -17.21 9.14 16.95
C CYS A 30 -16.58 9.84 18.17
N GLN A 31 -15.68 9.16 18.87
CA GLN A 31 -15.09 9.64 20.12
C GLN A 31 -13.95 10.66 19.94
N HIS A 32 -13.36 10.72 18.75
CA HIS A 32 -12.21 11.57 18.47
C HIS A 32 -12.67 12.86 17.81
N GLN A 33 -12.17 14.00 18.26
CA GLN A 33 -12.42 15.30 17.63
C GLN A 33 -11.37 15.54 16.54
N ILE A 34 -11.79 15.99 15.37
CA ILE A 34 -10.91 16.45 14.30
C ILE A 34 -10.74 17.96 14.42
N ASP A 35 -9.53 18.46 14.18
CA ASP A 35 -9.33 19.89 13.95
C ASP A 35 -9.99 20.28 12.63
N LEU A 36 -11.23 20.77 12.75
CA LEU A 36 -12.11 21.01 11.65
C LEU A 36 -11.76 22.26 10.83
N GLU A 37 -11.05 23.23 11.39
CA GLU A 37 -10.90 24.53 10.71
C GLU A 37 -10.03 24.40 9.46
N GLN A 38 -8.93 23.65 9.54
CA GLN A 38 -8.05 23.42 8.40
C GLN A 38 -8.60 22.36 7.44
N PHE A 39 -9.09 21.23 7.98
CA PHE A 39 -9.55 20.12 7.15
C PHE A 39 -10.81 20.46 6.34
N ASN A 40 -11.78 21.18 6.93
CA ASN A 40 -13.02 21.53 6.21
C ASN A 40 -12.78 22.45 5.02
N VAL A 41 -11.81 23.36 5.14
CA VAL A 41 -11.49 24.29 4.05
C VAL A 41 -10.88 23.53 2.89
N THR A 42 -9.97 22.59 3.16
CA THR A 42 -9.33 21.78 2.11
C THR A 42 -10.34 20.85 1.44
N ASP A 43 -11.12 20.09 2.19
CA ASP A 43 -12.11 19.15 1.63
C ASP A 43 -13.15 19.89 0.76
N LEU A 44 -13.65 21.05 1.20
CA LEU A 44 -14.55 21.88 0.40
C LEU A 44 -13.89 22.42 -0.87
N LEU A 45 -12.66 22.93 -0.76
CA LEU A 45 -11.91 23.44 -1.89
C LEU A 45 -11.66 22.36 -2.94
N GLU A 46 -11.30 21.14 -2.52
CA GLU A 46 -11.11 20.02 -3.44
C GLU A 46 -12.39 19.69 -4.21
N HIS A 47 -13.55 19.64 -3.54
CA HIS A 47 -14.83 19.42 -4.22
C HIS A 47 -15.16 20.53 -5.22
N GLU A 48 -14.88 21.79 -4.89
CA GLU A 48 -15.04 22.92 -5.82
C GLU A 48 -14.09 22.82 -7.02
N LEU A 49 -12.84 22.41 -6.79
CA LEU A 49 -11.86 22.16 -7.86
C LEU A 49 -12.32 21.03 -8.78
N CYS A 50 -12.90 19.95 -8.24
CA CYS A 50 -13.45 18.86 -9.04
C CYS A 50 -14.51 19.35 -10.02
N ILE A 51 -15.43 20.20 -9.55
CA ILE A 51 -16.48 20.79 -10.39
C ILE A 51 -15.87 21.75 -11.42
N LYS A 52 -14.97 22.63 -10.98
CA LYS A 52 -14.32 23.63 -11.83
C LYS A 52 -13.53 23.00 -12.98
N HIS A 53 -12.89 21.87 -12.72
CA HIS A 53 -12.04 21.18 -13.70
C HIS A 53 -12.78 20.10 -14.49
N ASP A 54 -14.11 20.00 -14.35
CA ASP A 54 -14.96 19.01 -15.02
C ASP A 54 -14.43 17.58 -14.84
N CYS A 55 -14.03 17.25 -13.61
CA CYS A 55 -13.43 15.95 -13.31
C CYS A 55 -14.41 14.79 -13.55
N ALA A 56 -15.73 15.05 -13.54
CA ALA A 56 -16.73 14.05 -13.89
C ALA A 56 -16.61 13.56 -15.34
N ALA A 57 -16.19 14.43 -16.27
CA ALA A 57 -15.99 14.05 -17.68
C ALA A 57 -14.65 13.36 -17.94
N LYS A 58 -13.69 13.50 -17.01
CA LYS A 58 -12.33 12.94 -17.10
C LYS A 58 -12.18 11.60 -16.39
N ALA A 59 -12.95 11.39 -15.33
CA ALA A 59 -12.97 10.19 -14.53
C ALA A 59 -12.97 8.87 -15.33
N GLY A 60 -12.00 8.00 -15.05
CA GLY A 60 -11.95 6.63 -15.58
C GLY A 60 -11.56 6.54 -17.05
N ASN A 61 -10.89 7.56 -17.59
CA ASN A 61 -10.38 7.61 -18.95
C ASN A 61 -9.01 6.89 -19.11
N LYS A 62 -8.45 6.32 -18.04
CA LYS A 62 -7.14 5.64 -17.95
C LYS A 62 -5.93 6.57 -18.08
N VAL A 63 -6.14 7.87 -17.92
CA VAL A 63 -5.12 8.91 -17.87
C VAL A 63 -5.26 9.58 -16.53
N CYS A 64 -4.18 9.66 -15.75
CA CYS A 64 -4.25 10.39 -14.49
C CYS A 64 -4.30 11.91 -14.76
N ASP A 65 -5.50 12.50 -14.73
CA ASP A 65 -5.69 13.94 -14.74
C ASP A 65 -5.31 14.51 -13.37
N GLN A 66 -4.09 15.07 -13.26
CA GLN A 66 -3.56 15.58 -11.97
C GLN A 66 -4.45 16.61 -11.29
N VAL A 67 -5.20 17.40 -12.06
CA VAL A 67 -6.18 18.37 -11.52
C VAL A 67 -7.41 17.71 -10.87
N CYS A 68 -7.55 16.39 -11.06
CA CYS A 68 -8.57 15.50 -10.51
C CYS A 68 -7.95 14.43 -9.58
N ASN A 69 -6.70 14.62 -9.14
CA ASN A 69 -6.00 13.69 -8.24
C ASN A 69 -6.24 14.03 -6.76
N TYR A 70 -7.51 14.20 -6.38
CA TYR A 70 -7.93 14.45 -5.00
C TYR A 70 -8.85 13.32 -4.51
N TYR A 71 -8.94 13.14 -3.19
CA TYR A 71 -9.88 12.18 -2.62
C TYR A 71 -11.33 12.52 -3.01
N ALA A 72 -11.68 13.82 -3.06
CA ALA A 72 -13.00 14.32 -3.42
C ALA A 72 -13.49 13.87 -4.81
N CYS A 73 -12.60 13.67 -5.78
CA CYS A 73 -12.88 13.11 -7.11
C CYS A 73 -12.37 11.66 -7.25
N HIS A 74 -12.15 10.98 -6.13
CA HIS A 74 -11.73 9.58 -6.06
C HIS A 74 -10.45 9.28 -6.85
N TYR A 75 -9.48 10.20 -6.81
CA TYR A 75 -8.22 10.08 -7.55
C TYR A 75 -8.45 9.82 -9.04
N ASP A 76 -9.30 10.66 -9.64
CA ASP A 76 -9.74 10.56 -11.03
C ASP A 76 -10.43 9.21 -11.34
N SER A 77 -11.31 8.81 -10.42
CA SER A 77 -11.97 7.49 -10.42
C SER A 77 -11.01 6.30 -10.53
N GLY A 78 -9.83 6.43 -9.93
CA GLY A 78 -8.82 5.38 -9.88
C GLY A 78 -7.67 5.58 -10.85
N ASP A 79 -7.79 6.45 -11.85
CA ASP A 79 -6.74 6.63 -12.86
C ASP A 79 -5.42 7.13 -12.27
N CYS A 80 -5.50 7.89 -11.16
CA CYS A 80 -4.33 8.35 -10.41
C CYS A 80 -3.92 7.46 -9.23
N SER A 81 -4.67 6.40 -8.94
CA SER A 81 -4.44 5.48 -7.81
C SER A 81 -4.34 4.02 -8.25
N ALA A 82 -3.80 3.78 -9.44
CA ALA A 82 -3.61 2.44 -10.02
C ALA A 82 -4.91 1.62 -10.11
N GLY A 83 -6.04 2.28 -10.39
CA GLY A 83 -7.37 1.68 -10.46
C GLY A 83 -7.98 1.33 -9.11
N THR A 84 -7.40 1.79 -8.00
CA THR A 84 -7.83 1.44 -6.64
C THR A 84 -8.57 2.58 -5.95
N LYS A 85 -9.26 2.25 -4.85
CA LYS A 85 -9.84 3.23 -3.91
C LYS A 85 -9.15 3.07 -2.53
N PRO A 86 -7.98 3.69 -2.32
CA PRO A 86 -7.09 3.33 -1.21
C PRO A 86 -7.72 3.43 0.19
N PHE A 87 -8.65 4.35 0.38
CA PHE A 87 -9.29 4.62 1.69
C PHE A 87 -10.76 4.18 1.76
N GLU A 88 -11.25 3.35 0.82
CA GLU A 88 -12.67 2.93 0.79
C GLU A 88 -13.12 2.21 2.06
N LYS A 89 -12.21 1.50 2.73
CA LYS A 89 -12.48 0.80 3.99
C LYS A 89 -12.21 1.64 5.23
N CYS A 90 -11.53 2.78 5.09
CA CYS A 90 -11.21 3.66 6.20
C CYS A 90 -12.49 4.33 6.74
N GLU A 91 -12.62 4.42 8.06
CA GLU A 91 -13.79 5.09 8.67
C GLU A 91 -13.77 6.61 8.43
N SER A 92 -12.59 7.20 8.26
CA SER A 92 -12.40 8.63 8.01
C SER A 92 -11.60 8.85 6.75
N SER A 93 -12.10 8.29 5.66
CA SER A 93 -11.41 8.22 4.37
C SER A 93 -10.91 9.57 3.87
N SER A 94 -11.76 10.62 3.86
CA SER A 94 -11.33 11.95 3.38
C SER A 94 -10.23 12.53 4.28
N TYR A 95 -10.41 12.50 5.60
CA TYR A 95 -9.40 12.98 6.54
C TYR A 95 -8.07 12.22 6.39
N CYS A 96 -8.11 10.89 6.46
CA CYS A 96 -6.91 10.07 6.39
C CYS A 96 -6.23 10.11 5.03
N ALA A 97 -6.96 10.37 3.93
CA ALA A 97 -6.35 10.63 2.64
C ALA A 97 -5.49 11.90 2.62
N HIS A 98 -5.88 12.93 3.36
CA HIS A 98 -5.18 14.22 3.39
C HIS A 98 -3.94 14.19 4.28
N VAL A 99 -3.98 13.47 5.39
CA VAL A 99 -2.85 13.37 6.34
C VAL A 99 -1.95 12.16 6.06
N PHE A 100 -2.29 11.33 5.06
CA PHE A 100 -1.49 10.15 4.73
C PHE A 100 -0.06 10.54 4.34
N ARG A 101 0.91 10.08 5.14
CA ARG A 101 2.34 10.29 4.87
C ARG A 101 2.72 11.78 4.83
N ASP A 102 2.08 12.60 5.66
CA ASP A 102 2.38 14.03 5.81
C ASP A 102 3.55 14.30 6.77
N GLY A 103 4.07 13.25 7.44
CA GLY A 103 5.18 13.29 8.37
C GLY A 103 4.77 13.56 9.84
N LYS A 104 3.48 13.64 10.12
CA LYS A 104 2.92 13.80 11.45
C LYS A 104 2.08 12.57 11.80
N CYS A 105 2.25 12.07 13.02
CA CYS A 105 1.41 10.96 13.48
C CYS A 105 -0.03 11.43 13.73
N ASP A 106 -0.96 10.83 13.01
CA ASP A 106 -2.41 10.96 13.16
C ASP A 106 -3.01 9.62 13.65
N PRO A 107 -3.13 9.43 14.98
CA PRO A 107 -3.49 8.14 15.58
C PRO A 107 -4.83 7.54 15.10
N VAL A 108 -5.75 8.38 14.64
CA VAL A 108 -7.03 7.95 14.06
C VAL A 108 -6.81 7.19 12.74
N CYS A 109 -5.81 7.59 11.96
CA CYS A 109 -5.47 7.02 10.66
C CYS A 109 -4.46 5.87 10.77
N ASN A 110 -3.83 5.70 11.93
CA ASN A 110 -2.88 4.61 12.20
C ASN A 110 -3.58 3.26 12.46
N ASN A 111 -4.27 2.75 11.45
CA ASN A 111 -4.88 1.43 11.44
C ASN A 111 -4.89 0.86 10.02
N GLN A 112 -5.12 -0.45 9.87
CA GLN A 112 -5.04 -1.14 8.58
C GLN A 112 -5.97 -0.58 7.50
N GLU A 113 -7.21 -0.27 7.87
CA GLU A 113 -8.21 0.20 6.90
C GLU A 113 -7.92 1.62 6.40
N CYS A 114 -7.12 2.38 7.16
CA CYS A 114 -6.65 3.72 6.84
C CYS A 114 -5.14 3.74 6.47
N LEU A 115 -4.60 2.59 6.07
CA LEU A 115 -3.24 2.44 5.54
C LEU A 115 -2.12 2.88 6.51
N PHE A 116 -2.36 2.71 7.81
CA PHE A 116 -1.42 3.02 8.89
C PHE A 116 -0.86 4.44 8.83
N ASP A 117 -1.66 5.40 8.35
CA ASP A 117 -1.25 6.80 8.28
C ASP A 117 0.03 7.02 7.48
N GLY A 118 0.27 6.18 6.45
CA GLY A 118 1.51 6.24 5.67
C GLY A 118 2.78 5.93 6.48
N PHE A 119 2.61 5.35 7.68
CA PHE A 119 3.64 5.07 8.68
C PHE A 119 4.24 6.28 9.40
N ASP A 120 3.55 7.43 9.43
CA ASP A 120 4.03 8.62 10.14
C ASP A 120 4.05 8.45 11.68
N CYS A 121 3.27 7.50 12.20
CA CYS A 121 3.26 7.15 13.61
C CYS A 121 4.41 6.24 14.06
N ASP A 122 5.18 5.70 13.13
CA ASP A 122 6.31 4.84 13.46
C ASP A 122 7.58 5.68 13.67
N SER A 123 8.25 5.49 14.81
CA SER A 123 9.47 6.23 15.15
C SER A 123 10.76 5.62 14.56
N ILE A 124 10.65 4.78 13.52
CA ILE A 124 11.77 3.97 13.03
C ILE A 124 12.42 4.67 11.83
N PRO A 125 13.77 4.73 11.76
CA PRO A 125 14.45 5.27 10.60
C PRO A 125 14.04 4.54 9.31
N GLU A 126 13.47 5.27 8.36
CA GLU A 126 13.14 4.76 7.02
C GLU A 126 14.40 4.47 6.18
N GLN A 127 15.56 4.96 6.60
CA GLN A 127 16.77 4.96 5.80
C GLN A 127 17.53 3.63 5.89
N CYS A 128 17.90 3.10 4.73
CA CYS A 128 18.82 1.97 4.61
C CYS A 128 20.28 2.43 4.81
N PRO A 129 21.05 1.85 5.75
CA PRO A 129 22.44 2.27 6.01
C PRO A 129 23.39 2.12 4.82
N ARG A 130 23.23 1.05 4.01
CA ARG A 130 24.04 0.79 2.81
C ARG A 130 23.14 0.52 1.60
N ASN A 131 22.37 1.54 1.20
CA ASN A 131 21.34 1.41 0.17
C ASN A 131 21.83 0.70 -1.11
N ASP A 132 22.93 1.15 -1.70
CA ASP A 132 23.47 0.54 -2.94
C ASP A 132 23.85 -0.93 -2.76
N TYR A 133 24.48 -1.29 -1.63
CA TYR A 133 24.86 -2.67 -1.32
C TYR A 133 23.62 -3.54 -1.09
N CYS A 134 22.69 -3.09 -0.25
CA CYS A 134 21.50 -3.85 0.09
C CYS A 134 20.55 -3.99 -1.10
N THR A 135 20.56 -3.06 -2.05
CA THR A 135 19.75 -3.17 -3.28
C THR A 135 20.19 -4.35 -4.13
N THR A 136 21.50 -4.60 -4.26
CA THR A 136 22.04 -5.68 -5.12
C THR A 136 22.07 -7.05 -4.44
N HIS A 137 21.95 -7.10 -3.11
CA HIS A 137 21.93 -8.33 -2.31
C HIS A 137 20.55 -8.67 -1.75
N TYR A 138 19.54 -7.82 -2.03
CA TYR A 138 18.17 -8.05 -1.57
C TYR A 138 17.64 -9.40 -2.07
N GLY A 139 17.30 -10.30 -1.13
CA GLY A 139 16.66 -11.58 -1.44
C GLY A 139 17.56 -12.55 -2.23
N ASP A 140 18.88 -12.41 -2.14
CA ASP A 140 19.86 -13.23 -2.86
C ASP A 140 20.11 -14.62 -2.21
N GLY A 141 19.48 -14.88 -1.06
CA GLY A 141 19.60 -16.11 -0.30
C GLY A 141 20.75 -16.14 0.70
N GLN A 142 21.52 -15.05 0.83
CA GLN A 142 22.56 -14.85 1.82
C GLN A 142 22.10 -13.85 2.88
N CYS A 143 22.39 -14.13 4.16
CA CYS A 143 22.03 -13.20 5.22
C CYS A 143 23.05 -12.06 5.36
N ASP A 144 22.69 -10.89 4.85
CA ASP A 144 23.38 -9.62 5.05
C ASP A 144 22.80 -8.89 6.27
N ARG A 145 23.41 -9.14 7.43
CA ARG A 145 22.92 -8.61 8.73
C ARG A 145 22.77 -7.09 8.77
N GLU A 146 23.56 -6.36 7.99
CA GLU A 146 23.45 -4.89 7.87
C GLU A 146 22.25 -4.43 7.04
N CYS A 147 21.73 -5.29 6.16
CA CYS A 147 20.53 -5.10 5.36
C CYS A 147 19.26 -5.63 6.05
N ASN A 148 19.41 -6.40 7.13
CA ASN A 148 18.31 -6.93 7.93
C ASN A 148 17.66 -5.88 8.86
N VAL A 149 17.28 -4.73 8.29
CA VAL A 149 16.57 -3.63 8.94
C VAL A 149 15.40 -3.18 8.08
N ILE A 150 14.39 -2.54 8.70
CA ILE A 150 13.15 -2.14 8.02
C ILE A 150 13.40 -1.22 6.80
N GLY A 151 14.32 -0.27 6.95
CA GLY A 151 14.67 0.69 5.89
C GLY A 151 15.34 0.03 4.68
N CYS A 152 15.79 -1.22 4.80
CA CYS A 152 16.36 -2.01 3.70
C CYS A 152 15.45 -3.19 3.30
N GLY A 153 14.21 -3.24 3.79
CA GLY A 153 13.28 -4.33 3.47
C GLY A 153 13.64 -5.68 4.09
N TRP A 154 14.34 -5.68 5.23
CA TRP A 154 14.75 -6.89 5.95
C TRP A 154 15.61 -7.86 5.15
N ASP A 155 16.43 -7.35 4.22
CA ASP A 155 17.29 -8.18 3.37
C ASP A 155 16.52 -9.22 2.56
N GLY A 156 15.28 -8.89 2.18
CA GLY A 156 14.37 -9.85 1.58
C GLY A 156 14.04 -11.05 2.47
N GLY A 157 14.26 -10.98 3.78
CA GLY A 157 14.02 -12.09 4.70
C GLY A 157 15.10 -13.18 4.69
N ASP A 158 16.23 -12.99 4.02
CA ASP A 158 17.30 -14.01 3.94
C ASP A 158 17.92 -14.35 5.29
N CYS A 159 17.84 -13.42 6.25
CA CYS A 159 18.36 -13.58 7.60
C CYS A 159 17.45 -14.33 8.60
N ASP A 160 16.22 -14.66 8.23
CA ASP A 160 15.26 -15.24 9.19
C ASP A 160 15.34 -16.76 9.21
N SER A 161 14.90 -17.42 10.28
CA SER A 161 14.88 -18.88 10.35
C SER A 161 13.58 -19.44 9.74
N PHE A 162 13.60 -20.73 9.38
CA PHE A 162 12.45 -21.45 8.79
C PHE A 162 11.14 -21.40 9.59
N ASP A 163 11.17 -21.00 10.86
CA ASP A 163 10.04 -21.07 11.79
C ASP A 163 9.20 -19.77 11.90
N VAL A 164 9.47 -18.75 11.07
CA VAL A 164 8.87 -17.42 11.27
C VAL A 164 8.00 -16.97 10.09
N GLU A 165 6.71 -16.85 10.44
CA GLU A 165 5.59 -16.16 9.80
C GLU A 165 5.06 -16.68 8.45
N THR A 166 3.81 -17.17 8.54
CA THR A 166 2.92 -17.40 7.40
C THR A 166 2.85 -16.14 6.54
N PRO A 167 2.94 -16.25 5.20
CA PRO A 167 2.65 -15.15 4.29
C PRO A 167 1.35 -14.46 4.69
N LEU A 168 1.30 -13.12 4.55
CA LEU A 168 0.03 -12.40 4.68
C LEU A 168 -1.00 -13.07 3.75
N ALA A 169 -2.25 -13.15 4.20
CA ALA A 169 -3.33 -13.60 3.33
C ALA A 169 -3.41 -12.67 2.11
N GLY A 170 -3.57 -13.24 0.92
CA GLY A 170 -3.66 -12.50 -0.34
C GLY A 170 -2.37 -12.50 -1.15
N ASN A 171 -2.41 -11.84 -2.31
CA ASN A 171 -1.29 -11.62 -3.21
C ASN A 171 -1.33 -10.17 -3.69
N ILE A 172 -0.17 -9.57 -3.89
CA ILE A 172 -0.06 -8.29 -4.59
C ILE A 172 0.13 -8.59 -6.08
N ILE A 173 -0.74 -8.06 -6.92
CA ILE A 173 -0.61 -8.14 -8.38
C ILE A 173 -0.19 -6.77 -8.89
N VAL A 174 0.92 -6.71 -9.61
CA VAL A 174 1.45 -5.46 -10.19
C VAL A 174 1.52 -5.61 -11.70
N ILE A 175 0.95 -4.63 -12.42
CA ILE A 175 1.07 -4.51 -13.88
C ILE A 175 2.11 -3.43 -14.15
N LEU A 176 3.19 -3.81 -14.84
CA LEU A 176 4.27 -2.89 -15.19
C LEU A 176 4.26 -2.67 -16.71
N LEU A 177 4.44 -1.41 -17.13
CA LEU A 177 4.53 -1.03 -18.55
C LEU A 177 5.95 -1.23 -19.11
N ILE A 178 6.54 -2.39 -18.85
CA ILE A 178 7.87 -2.81 -19.33
C ILE A 178 7.81 -4.29 -19.72
N SER A 179 8.74 -4.74 -20.57
CA SER A 179 8.78 -6.16 -20.93
C SER A 179 9.28 -7.02 -19.76
N PRO A 180 8.92 -8.32 -19.68
CA PRO A 180 9.48 -9.22 -18.69
C PRO A 180 11.01 -9.24 -18.70
N GLU A 181 11.66 -9.19 -19.87
CA GLU A 181 13.13 -9.13 -20.00
C GLU A 181 13.72 -7.89 -19.33
N GLU A 182 13.02 -6.75 -19.46
CA GLU A 182 13.43 -5.48 -18.86
C GLU A 182 13.21 -5.44 -17.37
N PHE A 183 12.07 -5.96 -16.91
CA PHE A 183 11.82 -6.16 -15.49
C PHE A 183 12.92 -7.00 -14.85
N LEU A 184 13.29 -8.13 -15.47
CA LEU A 184 14.33 -9.03 -14.98
C LEU A 184 15.71 -8.37 -14.85
N ARG A 185 16.00 -7.28 -15.57
CA ARG A 185 17.26 -6.53 -15.40
C ARG A 185 17.29 -5.67 -14.15
N ASN A 186 16.11 -5.33 -13.60
CA ASN A 186 15.94 -4.40 -12.49
C ASN A 186 15.12 -5.00 -11.33
N ALA A 187 14.89 -6.31 -11.33
CA ALA A 187 13.93 -6.95 -10.43
C ALA A 187 14.33 -6.81 -8.95
N GLN A 188 15.61 -6.97 -8.62
CA GLN A 188 16.10 -6.76 -7.24
C GLN A 188 15.83 -5.33 -6.78
N THR A 189 16.18 -4.32 -7.59
CA THR A 189 15.89 -2.91 -7.29
C THR A 189 14.40 -2.65 -7.10
N PHE A 190 13.56 -3.25 -7.95
CA PHE A 190 12.11 -3.15 -7.83
C PHE A 190 11.61 -3.77 -6.52
N LEU A 191 12.01 -5.00 -6.21
CA LEU A 191 11.60 -5.71 -4.99
C LEU A 191 12.11 -5.01 -3.73
N PHE A 192 13.36 -4.58 -3.71
CA PHE A 192 13.95 -3.78 -2.64
C PHE A 192 13.15 -2.50 -2.41
N THR A 193 12.91 -1.72 -3.46
CA THR A 193 12.15 -0.46 -3.37
C THR A 193 10.73 -0.70 -2.86
N LEU A 194 10.04 -1.71 -3.39
CA LEU A 194 8.69 -2.06 -2.96
C LEU A 194 8.67 -2.50 -1.49
N SER A 195 9.69 -3.23 -1.04
CA SER A 195 9.84 -3.67 0.34
C SER A 195 10.06 -2.53 1.31
N GLN A 196 10.81 -1.49 0.90
CA GLN A 196 10.93 -0.25 1.67
C GLN A 196 9.59 0.47 1.78
N LYS A 197 8.81 0.54 0.69
CA LYS A 197 7.48 1.19 0.69
C LYS A 197 6.46 0.44 1.54
N LEU A 198 6.52 -0.88 1.56
CA LEU A 198 5.61 -1.74 2.33
C LEU A 198 6.13 -2.06 3.74
N ARG A 199 7.36 -1.67 4.08
CA ARG A 199 8.03 -1.95 5.35
C ARG A 199 8.07 -3.45 5.70
N GLY A 200 8.21 -4.30 4.69
CA GLY A 200 8.24 -5.76 4.81
C GLY A 200 8.91 -6.39 3.59
N ALA A 201 9.44 -7.60 3.75
CA ALA A 201 10.04 -8.33 2.64
C ALA A 201 8.99 -8.69 1.57
N VAL A 202 9.30 -8.40 0.31
CA VAL A 202 8.48 -8.72 -0.85
C VAL A 202 9.20 -9.70 -1.76
N HIS A 203 8.46 -10.70 -2.22
CA HIS A 203 8.95 -11.80 -3.05
C HIS A 203 8.04 -12.04 -4.24
N ILE A 204 8.62 -12.53 -5.33
CA ILE A 204 7.83 -13.03 -6.46
C ILE A 204 7.31 -14.42 -6.08
N ARG A 205 5.98 -14.58 -6.10
CA ARG A 205 5.34 -15.87 -5.83
C ARG A 205 5.73 -16.90 -6.90
N LEU A 206 5.83 -18.17 -6.50
CA LEU A 206 6.09 -19.29 -7.39
C LEU A 206 4.83 -20.06 -7.74
N ILE A 207 4.81 -20.61 -8.96
CA ILE A 207 3.89 -21.64 -9.41
C ILE A 207 4.69 -22.78 -10.06
N ASN A 208 4.63 -23.98 -9.50
CA ASN A 208 5.45 -25.13 -9.94
C ASN A 208 6.94 -24.76 -10.10
N ASP A 209 7.53 -24.14 -9.07
CA ASP A 209 8.92 -23.67 -9.03
C ASP A 209 9.30 -22.62 -10.09
N LYS A 210 8.32 -21.99 -10.72
CA LYS A 210 8.52 -20.88 -11.67
C LYS A 210 8.01 -19.55 -11.10
N PRO A 211 8.79 -18.46 -11.17
CA PRO A 211 8.31 -17.14 -10.77
C PRO A 211 7.09 -16.71 -11.58
N MET A 212 6.06 -16.22 -10.87
CA MET A 212 4.78 -15.76 -11.43
C MET A 212 4.93 -14.41 -12.14
N ILE A 213 5.68 -14.40 -13.25
CA ILE A 213 5.82 -13.27 -14.17
C ILE A 213 5.09 -13.64 -15.45
N TYR A 214 4.17 -12.79 -15.88
CA TYR A 214 3.35 -13.03 -17.07
C TYR A 214 3.58 -11.92 -18.08
N SER A 215 3.40 -12.26 -19.37
CA SER A 215 3.15 -11.22 -20.37
C SER A 215 1.78 -10.57 -20.11
N TRP A 216 1.61 -9.31 -20.52
CA TRP A 216 0.35 -8.59 -20.37
C TRP A 216 0.07 -7.70 -21.57
N SER A 217 -1.19 -7.56 -21.96
CA SER A 217 -1.65 -6.58 -22.94
C SER A 217 -2.99 -5.97 -22.54
N SER A 218 -3.25 -4.74 -23.01
CA SER A 218 -4.51 -4.04 -22.75
C SER A 218 -5.72 -4.72 -23.39
N GLU A 219 -5.51 -5.50 -24.46
CA GLU A 219 -6.56 -6.19 -25.22
C GLU A 219 -6.82 -7.60 -24.67
N GLY A 220 -5.76 -8.32 -24.28
CA GLY A 220 -5.82 -9.72 -23.89
C GLY A 220 -5.69 -9.97 -22.39
N GLY A 221 -5.34 -8.96 -21.60
CA GLY A 221 -5.10 -9.10 -20.16
C GLY A 221 -3.83 -9.91 -19.88
N ILE A 222 -3.91 -10.82 -18.90
CA ILE A 222 -2.80 -11.68 -18.49
C ILE A 222 -2.55 -12.75 -19.56
N GLY A 223 -1.37 -12.71 -20.16
CA GLY A 223 -0.89 -13.69 -21.13
C GLY A 223 -0.22 -14.91 -20.49
N PRO A 224 0.54 -15.69 -21.28
CA PRO A 224 1.28 -16.85 -20.76
C PRO A 224 2.33 -16.47 -19.71
N LEU A 225 2.62 -17.43 -18.83
CA LEU A 225 3.74 -17.39 -17.90
C LEU A 225 5.04 -17.24 -18.69
N TYR A 226 5.85 -16.27 -18.31
CA TYR A 226 7.12 -15.96 -18.95
C TYR A 226 8.17 -17.02 -18.60
N ASP A 227 8.88 -17.54 -19.61
CA ASP A 227 9.90 -18.57 -19.40
C ASP A 227 11.24 -17.93 -19.05
N ILE A 228 11.55 -17.91 -17.76
CA ILE A 228 12.74 -17.23 -17.21
C ILE A 228 13.97 -18.15 -17.33
N PRO A 229 15.07 -17.67 -17.93
CA PRO A 229 16.34 -18.40 -17.98
C PRO A 229 16.78 -18.88 -16.59
N GLN A 230 17.37 -20.07 -16.50
CA GLN A 230 17.73 -20.67 -15.22
C GLN A 230 18.68 -19.77 -14.42
N GLU A 231 19.68 -19.14 -15.06
CA GLU A 231 20.61 -18.23 -14.38
C GLU A 231 19.96 -16.99 -13.76
N LYS A 232 18.75 -16.61 -14.18
CA LYS A 232 18.01 -15.46 -13.64
C LYS A 232 16.99 -15.85 -12.57
N ARG A 233 16.70 -17.14 -12.40
CA ARG A 233 15.75 -17.60 -11.38
C ARG A 233 16.31 -17.44 -9.98
N ASP A 234 17.61 -17.72 -9.80
CA ASP A 234 18.28 -17.63 -8.50
C ASP A 234 18.30 -16.18 -7.96
N LEU A 235 18.21 -15.17 -8.84
CA LEU A 235 18.13 -13.75 -8.47
C LEU A 235 16.73 -13.27 -8.06
N LEU A 236 15.70 -14.08 -8.26
CA LEU A 236 14.30 -13.75 -7.98
C LEU A 236 13.69 -14.59 -6.88
N ILE A 237 14.39 -15.65 -6.49
CA ILE A 237 13.94 -16.67 -5.59
C ILE A 237 14.95 -16.69 -4.45
N SER A 238 14.65 -15.97 -3.37
CA SER A 238 15.28 -16.30 -2.09
C SER A 238 15.04 -17.79 -1.86
N SER A 239 16.13 -18.55 -1.72
CA SER A 239 16.11 -20.00 -1.49
C SER A 239 15.27 -20.43 -0.28
N PHE A 240 14.78 -19.44 0.49
CA PHE A 240 14.02 -19.66 1.70
C PHE A 240 12.61 -19.05 1.73
N GLN A 241 12.18 -18.25 0.73
CA GLN A 241 10.84 -17.61 0.68
C GLN A 241 10.35 -17.09 2.05
N ARG A 242 11.23 -16.44 2.81
CA ARG A 242 10.96 -16.06 4.21
C ARG A 242 10.32 -14.68 4.27
N ASN A 243 9.29 -14.56 5.10
CA ASN A 243 8.60 -13.29 5.31
C ASN A 243 8.92 -12.80 6.72
N LYS A 244 9.63 -11.68 6.83
CA LYS A 244 9.75 -10.93 8.08
C LYS A 244 9.13 -9.57 7.98
N ARG A 245 8.46 -9.24 9.07
CA ARG A 245 7.79 -7.96 9.29
C ARG A 245 7.98 -7.54 10.74
N GLN A 246 7.80 -6.25 10.97
CA GLN A 246 7.98 -5.63 12.29
C GLN A 246 6.85 -5.99 13.28
N SER A 247 5.65 -6.34 12.80
CA SER A 247 4.47 -6.56 13.64
C SER A 247 3.35 -7.27 12.87
N SER A 248 2.40 -7.87 13.58
CA SER A 248 1.09 -8.31 13.06
C SER A 248 0.20 -7.16 12.53
N ARG A 249 0.77 -5.96 12.41
CA ARG A 249 0.13 -4.71 12.01
C ARG A 249 0.84 -4.20 10.76
N LEU A 250 0.48 -4.72 9.60
CA LEU A 250 0.82 -4.11 8.31
C LEU A 250 -0.24 -4.46 7.27
N ALA A 251 -0.36 -3.57 6.28
CA ALA A 251 -1.48 -3.48 5.36
C ALA A 251 -1.63 -4.76 4.56
N VAL A 252 -2.65 -5.55 4.91
CA VAL A 252 -3.18 -6.50 3.97
C VAL A 252 -3.88 -5.70 2.89
N ILE A 253 -3.17 -5.38 1.80
CA ILE A 253 -3.82 -5.02 0.54
C ILE A 253 -4.39 -6.33 0.00
N ASN A 254 -5.50 -6.76 0.60
CA ASN A 254 -6.33 -7.83 0.07
C ASN A 254 -7.07 -7.26 -1.14
N TYR A 255 -6.75 -7.79 -2.32
CA TYR A 255 -7.61 -7.74 -3.50
C TYR A 255 -8.61 -8.90 -3.43
#